data_AF-A0A3N8ET65-F1
#
_entry.id   AF-A0A3N8ET65-F1
#
_cell.length_a   1.000
_cell.length_b   1.000
_cell.length_c   1.000
_cell.angle_alpha   90.00
_cell.angle_beta   90.00
_cell.angle_gamma   90.00
#
_symmetry.space_group_name_H-M   'P 1'
#
loop_
_entity.id
_entity.type
_entity.pdbx_description
1 polymer ?
#
loop_
_entity_poly.entity_id
_entity_poly.type
_entity_poly.pdbx_seq_one_letter_code
_entity_poly.pdbx_strand_id
1 'polypeptide(L)'
;MQRLIRAAACCVLVSSLAACIVQPQRPARQAPPPPPRPNPQVVANDRLLEVQGRIDNLHRRIDSRVNGGYYPPPYGAQLHHRLDVIRQEANDMSAQHNGGLSGDEQRVLNQELDTAARAIGE
;
A
#
# COMPACT_ATOMS: atom_id res chain seq x y z
N MET A 1 -1.47 -53.14 35.75
CA MET A 1 -0.36 -54.11 35.84
C MET A 1 -0.29 -54.89 34.53
N GLN A 2 0.91 -55.33 34.14
CA GLN A 2 1.27 -56.17 33.00
C GLN A 2 1.25 -55.53 31.60
N ARG A 3 2.24 -55.71 30.73
CA ARG A 3 3.70 -55.95 30.85
C ARG A 3 4.21 -55.83 29.40
N LEU A 4 5.35 -55.16 29.25
CA LEU A 4 6.20 -54.97 28.08
C LEU A 4 6.33 -56.20 27.16
N ILE A 5 6.35 -55.99 25.84
CA ILE A 5 7.19 -56.76 24.92
C ILE A 5 7.89 -55.79 23.96
N ARG A 6 9.21 -55.71 24.13
CA ARG A 6 10.17 -55.15 23.17
C ARG A 6 10.46 -56.22 22.13
N ALA A 7 10.51 -55.86 20.85
CA ALA A 7 11.20 -56.64 19.84
C ALA A 7 12.00 -55.68 18.95
N ALA A 8 13.32 -55.84 19.03
CA ALA A 8 14.33 -55.20 18.19
C ALA A 8 14.70 -56.16 17.05
N ALA A 9 14.94 -55.62 15.84
CA ALA A 9 15.65 -56.22 14.69
C ALA A 9 15.29 -55.39 13.44
N CYS A 10 16.14 -55.05 12.47
CA CYS A 10 17.53 -55.33 12.20
C CYS A 10 18.05 -54.27 11.21
N CYS A 11 19.34 -53.98 11.30
CA CYS A 11 20.09 -53.10 10.40
C CYS A 11 20.06 -53.61 8.96
N VAL A 12 19.84 -52.70 7.99
CA VAL A 12 20.55 -52.72 6.71
C VAL A 12 20.96 -51.29 6.39
N LEU A 13 22.20 -50.94 6.72
CA LEU A 13 22.86 -49.75 6.23
C LEU A 13 23.26 -50.02 4.77
N VAL A 14 22.49 -49.51 3.82
CA VAL A 14 22.92 -49.45 2.42
C VAL A 14 23.88 -48.28 2.30
N SER A 15 25.18 -48.57 2.43
CA SER A 15 26.27 -47.66 2.11
C SER A 15 26.25 -47.37 0.61
N SER A 16 25.49 -46.35 0.19
CA SER A 16 25.60 -45.79 -1.15
C SER A 16 26.88 -44.97 -1.23
N LEU A 17 27.89 -45.50 -1.90
CA LEU A 17 29.04 -44.73 -2.38
C LEU A 17 28.53 -43.77 -3.47
N ALA A 18 27.94 -42.65 -3.05
CA ALA A 18 27.77 -41.51 -3.92
C ALA A 18 29.18 -40.96 -4.16
N ALA A 19 29.75 -41.26 -5.32
CA ALA A 19 30.90 -40.53 -5.81
C ALA A 19 30.55 -39.04 -5.76
N CYS A 20 31.23 -38.28 -4.89
CA CYS A 20 31.16 -36.83 -4.88
C CYS A 20 31.73 -36.33 -6.21
N ILE A 21 30.91 -36.32 -7.25
CA ILE A 21 31.17 -35.50 -8.42
C ILE A 21 30.97 -34.08 -7.90
N VAL A 22 32.06 -33.49 -7.42
CA VAL A 22 32.15 -32.05 -7.19
C VAL A 22 31.91 -31.42 -8.56
N GLN A 23 30.65 -31.05 -8.83
CA GLN A 23 30.38 -30.13 -9.91
C GLN A 23 31.18 -28.87 -9.57
N PRO A 24 32.10 -28.42 -10.44
CA PRO A 24 32.72 -27.12 -10.24
C PRO A 24 31.57 -26.11 -10.19
N GLN A 25 31.43 -25.42 -9.05
CA GLN A 25 30.48 -24.34 -8.90
C GLN A 25 30.78 -23.37 -10.04
N ARG A 26 29.89 -23.32 -11.05
CA ARG A 26 29.93 -22.27 -12.05
C ARG A 26 29.99 -20.96 -11.27
N PRO A 27 30.95 -20.06 -11.55
CA PRO A 27 31.01 -18.78 -10.86
C PRO A 27 29.60 -18.18 -10.93
N ALA A 28 28.97 -18.01 -9.76
CA ALA A 28 27.68 -17.35 -9.70
C ALA A 28 27.91 -15.99 -10.34
N ARG A 29 27.34 -15.78 -11.53
CA ARG A 29 27.36 -14.50 -12.21
C ARG A 29 26.74 -13.53 -11.21
N GLN A 30 27.55 -12.65 -10.62
CA GLN A 30 27.08 -11.72 -9.61
C GLN A 30 25.90 -10.97 -10.21
N ALA A 31 24.71 -11.16 -9.65
CA ALA A 31 23.55 -10.37 -10.06
C ALA A 31 23.91 -8.90 -9.81
N PRO A 32 23.58 -7.98 -10.74
CA PRO A 32 23.79 -6.56 -10.50
C PRO A 32 23.09 -6.16 -9.18
N PRO A 33 23.68 -5.24 -8.39
CA PRO A 33 23.07 -4.81 -7.14
C PRO A 33 21.65 -4.29 -7.41
N PRO A 34 20.69 -4.54 -6.49
CA PRO A 34 19.33 -4.06 -6.65
C PRO A 34 19.32 -2.52 -6.73
N PRO A 35 18.38 -1.93 -7.50
CA PRO A 35 18.28 -0.49 -7.60
C PRO A 35 18.08 0.14 -6.20
N PRO A 36 18.58 1.37 -5.97
CA PRO A 36 18.36 2.09 -4.73
C PRO A 36 16.86 2.21 -4.45
N ARG A 37 16.45 1.91 -3.20
CA ARG A 37 15.07 2.16 -2.78
C ARG A 37 14.87 3.67 -2.60
N PRO A 38 13.69 4.21 -2.97
CA PRO A 38 13.36 5.61 -2.70
C PRO A 38 13.45 5.92 -1.20
N ASN A 39 13.82 7.15 -0.87
CA ASN A 39 13.81 7.64 0.51
C ASN A 39 12.37 7.58 1.06
N PRO A 40 12.12 6.91 2.21
CA PRO A 40 10.79 6.81 2.79
C PRO A 40 10.07 8.15 2.99
N GLN A 41 10.79 9.20 3.35
CA GLN A 41 10.21 10.52 3.53
C GLN A 41 9.71 11.12 2.20
N VAL A 42 10.45 10.91 1.11
CA VAL A 42 10.02 11.37 -0.22
C VAL A 42 8.73 10.67 -0.62
N VAL A 43 8.65 9.35 -0.39
CA VAL A 43 7.43 8.59 -0.68
C VAL A 43 6.26 9.09 0.17
N ALA A 44 6.48 9.41 1.45
CA ALA A 44 5.43 9.95 2.31
C ALA A 44 4.91 11.31 1.80
N ASN A 45 5.81 12.19 1.37
CA ASN A 45 5.45 13.49 0.79
C ASN A 45 4.69 13.33 -0.53
N ASP A 46 5.12 12.41 -1.40
CA ASP A 46 4.45 12.13 -2.67
C ASP A 46 3.01 11.67 -2.46
N ARG A 47 2.75 10.83 -1.45
CA ARG A 47 1.39 10.42 -1.09
C ARG A 47 0.51 11.59 -0.68
N LEU A 48 1.04 12.52 0.10
CA LEU A 48 0.30 13.72 0.49
C LEU A 48 -0.07 14.56 -0.73
N LEU A 49 0.90 14.78 -1.62
CA LEU A 49 0.68 15.54 -2.86
C LEU A 49 -0.37 14.86 -3.76
N GLU A 50 -0.36 13.54 -3.85
CA GLU A 50 -1.38 12.77 -4.58
C GLU A 50 -2.78 13.03 -4.00
N VAL A 51 -2.94 12.90 -2.67
CA VAL A 51 -4.22 13.15 -1.99
C VAL A 51 -4.68 14.60 -2.19
N GLN A 52 -3.79 15.58 -2.01
CA GLN A 52 -4.10 17.00 -2.23
C GLN A 52 -4.53 17.27 -3.67
N GLY A 53 -3.82 16.71 -4.64
CA GLY A 53 -4.16 16.83 -6.06
C GLY A 53 -5.52 16.19 -6.40
N ARG A 54 -5.87 15.06 -5.78
CA ARG A 54 -7.21 14.46 -5.91
C ARG A 54 -8.29 15.37 -5.34
N ILE A 55 -8.09 15.96 -4.16
CA ILE A 55 -9.03 16.92 -3.57
C ILE A 55 -9.26 18.10 -4.53
N ASP A 56 -8.20 18.71 -5.04
CA ASP A 56 -8.29 19.82 -5.99
C ASP A 56 -9.03 19.47 -7.28
N ASN A 57 -8.81 18.25 -7.79
CA ASN A 57 -9.55 17.76 -8.95
C ASN A 57 -11.05 17.66 -8.64
N LEU A 58 -11.43 17.12 -7.49
CA LEU A 58 -12.83 16.98 -7.11
C LEU A 58 -13.51 18.35 -6.88
N HIS A 59 -12.82 19.34 -6.30
CA HIS A 59 -13.35 20.72 -6.21
C HIS A 59 -13.73 21.25 -7.61
N ARG A 60 -12.81 21.18 -8.58
CA ARG A 60 -13.06 21.65 -9.94
C ARG A 60 -14.20 20.90 -10.62
N ARG A 61 -14.36 19.61 -10.33
CA ARG A 61 -15.46 18.80 -10.85
C ARG A 61 -16.80 19.21 -10.25
N ILE A 62 -16.86 19.50 -8.95
CA ILE A 62 -18.06 20.08 -8.31
C ILE A 62 -18.43 21.40 -9.00
N ASP A 63 -17.47 22.31 -9.19
CA ASP A 63 -17.71 23.59 -9.86
C ASP A 63 -18.28 23.38 -11.27
N SER A 64 -17.68 22.48 -12.04
CA SER A 64 -18.13 22.15 -13.40
C SER A 64 -19.56 21.62 -13.41
N ARG A 65 -19.94 20.79 -12.42
CA ARG A 65 -21.27 20.19 -12.31
C ARG A 65 -22.32 21.23 -11.88
N VAL A 66 -21.97 22.13 -10.96
CA VAL A 66 -22.84 23.25 -10.54
C VAL A 66 -23.05 24.21 -11.70
N ASN A 67 -21.98 24.63 -12.38
CA ASN A 67 -22.05 25.54 -13.52
C ASN A 67 -22.81 24.93 -14.70
N GLY A 68 -22.73 23.61 -14.89
CA GLY A 68 -23.52 22.87 -15.88
C GLY A 68 -24.99 22.65 -15.51
N GLY A 69 -25.43 23.08 -14.32
CA GLY A 69 -26.82 22.93 -13.86
C GLY A 69 -27.19 21.53 -13.37
N TYR A 70 -26.22 20.62 -13.21
CA TYR A 70 -26.49 19.27 -12.68
C TYR A 70 -26.87 19.30 -11.19
N TYR A 71 -26.36 20.31 -10.45
CA TYR A 71 -26.63 20.52 -9.04
C TYR A 71 -27.00 21.97 -8.76
N PRO A 72 -27.90 22.25 -7.79
CA PRO A 72 -28.09 23.60 -7.31
C PRO A 72 -26.87 24.04 -6.47
N PRO A 73 -26.53 25.34 -6.43
CA PRO A 73 -25.35 25.84 -5.71
C PRO A 73 -25.23 25.40 -4.24
N PRO A 74 -26.31 25.34 -3.42
CA PRO A 74 -26.21 24.87 -2.04
C PRO A 74 -25.77 23.40 -1.89
N TYR A 75 -26.04 22.56 -2.90
CA TYR A 75 -25.58 21.17 -2.90
C TYR A 75 -24.08 21.11 -3.22
N GLY A 76 -23.61 21.90 -4.19
CA GLY A 76 -22.18 22.04 -4.47
C GLY A 76 -21.38 22.53 -3.26
N ALA A 77 -21.91 23.51 -2.52
CA ALA A 77 -21.28 24.02 -1.29
C ALA A 77 -21.10 22.92 -0.22
N GLN A 78 -22.07 22.01 -0.06
CA GLN A 78 -21.94 20.88 0.86
C GLN A 78 -20.85 19.91 0.43
N LEU A 79 -20.73 19.65 -0.88
CA LEU A 79 -19.66 18.80 -1.41
C LEU A 79 -18.28 19.44 -1.21
N HIS A 80 -18.14 20.75 -1.42
CA HIS A 80 -16.90 21.47 -1.12
C HIS A 80 -16.53 21.38 0.36
N HIS A 81 -17.49 21.65 1.25
CA HIS A 81 -17.24 21.55 2.68
C HIS A 81 -16.72 20.16 3.08
N ARG A 82 -17.30 19.10 2.50
CA ARG A 82 -16.80 17.74 2.72
C ARG A 82 -15.35 17.57 2.26
N LEU A 83 -14.97 18.10 1.10
CA LEU A 83 -13.59 18.06 0.62
C LEU A 83 -12.64 18.89 1.49
N ASP A 84 -13.09 20.02 2.02
CA ASP A 84 -12.32 20.85 2.95
C ASP A 84 -12.04 20.10 4.26
N VAL A 85 -13.01 19.35 4.78
CA VAL A 85 -12.81 18.47 5.96
C VAL A 85 -11.76 17.40 5.67
N ILE A 86 -11.86 16.70 4.52
CA ILE A 86 -10.85 15.68 4.14
C ILE A 86 -9.46 16.31 3.99
N ARG A 87 -9.38 17.53 3.44
CA ARG A 87 -8.11 18.28 3.34
C ARG A 87 -7.53 18.60 4.71
N GLN A 88 -8.37 19.03 5.65
CA GLN A 88 -7.95 19.30 7.01
C GLN A 88 -7.39 18.02 7.66
N GLU A 89 -8.09 16.90 7.53
CA GLU A 89 -7.65 15.61 8.06
C GLU A 89 -6.31 15.15 7.43
N ALA A 90 -6.15 15.30 6.12
CA ALA A 90 -4.88 15.01 5.45
C ALA A 90 -3.72 15.86 6.00
N ASN A 91 -3.97 17.14 6.27
CA ASN A 91 -2.96 18.03 6.86
C ASN A 91 -2.63 17.62 8.30
N ASP A 92 -3.65 17.30 9.11
CA ASP A 92 -3.50 16.88 10.50
C ASP A 92 -2.75 15.54 10.62
N MET A 93 -3.02 14.59 9.73
CA MET A 93 -2.25 13.34 9.61
C MET A 93 -0.81 13.63 9.18
N SER A 94 -0.62 14.50 8.18
CA SER A 94 0.73 14.84 7.70
C SER A 94 1.61 15.50 8.76
N ALA A 95 1.01 16.32 9.64
CA ALA A 95 1.71 16.97 10.74
C ALA A 95 2.28 15.96 11.74
N GLN A 96 1.65 14.79 11.87
CA GLN A 96 2.13 13.69 12.72
C GLN A 96 3.26 12.88 12.04
N HIS A 97 3.42 13.01 10.72
CA HIS A 97 4.29 12.17 9.88
C HIS A 97 5.34 12.99 9.10
N ASN A 98 5.95 13.98 9.77
CA ASN A 98 7.00 14.86 9.22
C ASN A 98 6.61 15.57 7.91
N GLY A 99 5.31 15.89 7.75
CA GLY A 99 4.77 16.55 6.56
C GLY A 99 4.41 15.62 5.40
N GLY A 100 4.42 14.30 5.59
CA GLY A 100 4.00 13.31 4.60
C GLY A 100 2.94 12.35 5.15
N LEU A 101 2.45 11.42 4.33
CA LEU A 101 1.48 10.40 4.76
C LEU A 101 2.10 8.99 4.83
N SER A 102 1.67 8.22 5.81
CA SER A 102 1.80 6.77 5.76
C SER A 102 0.92 6.16 4.67
N GLY A 103 1.17 4.89 4.32
CA GLY A 103 0.33 4.18 3.35
C GLY A 103 -1.10 3.92 3.86
N ASP A 104 -1.28 3.77 5.17
CA ASP A 104 -2.60 3.52 5.76
C ASP A 104 -3.45 4.79 5.81
N GLU A 105 -2.86 5.92 6.21
CA GLU A 105 -3.52 7.23 6.16
C GLU A 105 -3.92 7.58 4.72
N GLN A 106 -3.00 7.40 3.75
CA GLN A 106 -3.32 7.60 2.34
C GLN A 106 -4.51 6.74 1.90
N ARG A 107 -4.56 5.47 2.32
CA ARG A 107 -5.65 4.55 1.98
C ARG A 107 -6.99 5.00 2.56
N VAL A 108 -7.01 5.46 3.81
CA VAL A 108 -8.23 5.99 4.45
C VAL A 108 -8.73 7.22 3.70
N LEU A 109 -7.85 8.22 3.49
CA LEU A 109 -8.19 9.43 2.74
C LEU A 109 -8.68 9.10 1.33
N ASN A 110 -8.05 8.14 0.66
CA ASN A 110 -8.47 7.70 -0.67
C ASN A 110 -9.89 7.11 -0.67
N GLN A 111 -10.29 6.36 0.36
CA GLN A 111 -11.65 5.82 0.49
C GLN A 111 -12.71 6.91 0.71
N GLU A 112 -12.36 7.94 1.48
CA GLU A 112 -13.23 9.10 1.67
C GLU A 112 -13.40 9.89 0.38
N LEU A 113 -12.30 10.09 -0.37
CA LEU A 113 -12.31 10.72 -1.69
C LEU A 113 -13.11 9.91 -2.72
N ASP A 114 -13.03 8.57 -2.70
CA ASP A 114 -13.86 7.72 -3.56
C ASP A 114 -15.35 7.85 -3.23
N THR A 115 -15.66 8.05 -1.95
CA THR A 115 -17.05 8.28 -1.51
C THR A 115 -17.51 9.70 -1.87
N ALA A 116 -16.63 10.69 -1.90
CA ALA A 116 -16.92 12.03 -2.41
C ALA A 116 -17.11 12.01 -3.93
N ALA A 117 -16.25 11.32 -4.68
CA ALA A 117 -16.33 11.17 -6.12
C ALA A 117 -17.68 10.56 -6.55
N ARG A 118 -18.12 9.50 -5.87
CA ARG A 118 -19.45 8.89 -6.10
C ARG A 118 -20.60 9.85 -5.84
N ALA A 119 -20.50 10.71 -4.82
CA ALA A 119 -21.52 11.73 -4.55
C ALA A 119 -21.57 12.82 -5.63
N ILE A 120 -20.45 13.12 -6.28
CA ILE A 120 -20.35 14.02 -7.45
C ILE A 120 -20.89 13.34 -8.73
N GLY A 121 -21.09 12.01 -8.69
CA GLY A 121 -21.64 11.20 -9.78
C GLY A 121 -20.59 10.64 -10.73
N GLU A 122 -19.44 10.20 -10.20
CA GLU A 122 -18.42 9.41 -10.93
C GLU A 122 -18.09 8.06 -10.28
#